data_AF-A0AAD9L8K7-F1
#
_entry.id   AF-A0AAD9L8K7-F1
#
_cell.length_a   1.000
_cell.length_b   1.000
_cell.length_c   1.000
_cell.angle_alpha   90.00
_cell.angle_beta   90.00
_cell.angle_gamma   90.00
#
_symmetry.space_group_name_H-M   'P 1'
#
loop_
_entity.id
_entity.type
_entity.pdbx_description
1 polymer ?
#
loop_
_entity_poly.entity_id
_entity_poly.type
_entity_poly.pdbx_seq_one_letter_code
_entity_poly.pdbx_strand_id
1 'polypeptide(L)'
;MPIRVDEMTQTSTSAHPVDKPVQVLGAGGKVLPAPYKSSGDEALDTMAFLHMLEQLKVQKRSGWIREGVREAESISDHMCRMALMAMMIPTDPLRPLDIPRCVMMALVHDLAEAYVGDITPVEGVPSHVKHELEEKAMDSFLNEMLGGEGNKQARERFRSLWDEYEARQTPESKLVKDLDRIELALQAVEYERSQDVQSLNPFFSGSIPHLEHPTIRKWAETLLEERRALWASRGRAEQERQGLEGLAPGCAVDAKK
;
A
#
# COMPACT_ATOMS: atom_id res chain seq x y z
N MET A 1 42.17 -35.71 -48.85
CA MET A 1 41.10 -35.57 -49.86
C MET A 1 39.96 -34.79 -49.22
N PRO A 2 39.52 -33.69 -49.85
CA PRO A 2 38.53 -32.76 -49.31
C PRO A 2 37.13 -33.16 -49.78
N ILE A 3 36.08 -32.79 -49.05
CA ILE A 3 34.80 -32.46 -49.68
C ILE A 3 34.28 -31.17 -49.04
N ARG A 4 34.38 -30.11 -49.85
CA ARG A 4 33.71 -28.82 -49.73
C ARG A 4 32.46 -28.95 -50.60
N VAL A 5 31.31 -28.48 -50.13
CA VAL A 5 30.16 -28.25 -51.01
C VAL A 5 29.59 -26.87 -50.68
N ASP A 6 29.26 -26.18 -51.76
CA ASP A 6 29.22 -24.74 -51.93
C ASP A 6 28.08 -24.00 -51.25
N GLU A 7 28.31 -22.69 -51.18
CA GLU A 7 27.35 -21.62 -50.92
C GLU A 7 26.04 -21.80 -51.69
N MET A 8 24.92 -21.68 -50.98
CA MET A 8 23.68 -21.13 -51.53
C MET A 8 23.33 -19.87 -50.76
N THR A 9 23.39 -18.76 -51.48
CA THR A 9 22.82 -17.47 -51.13
C THR A 9 21.33 -17.60 -50.76
N GLN A 10 21.00 -17.30 -49.50
CA GLN A 10 19.68 -16.81 -49.15
C GLN A 10 19.82 -15.54 -48.33
N THR A 11 19.37 -14.45 -48.93
CA THR A 11 19.10 -13.16 -48.30
C THR A 11 18.11 -13.37 -47.15
N SER A 12 18.59 -13.46 -45.91
CA SER A 12 17.72 -13.31 -44.74
C SER A 12 17.51 -11.81 -44.50
N THR A 13 16.33 -11.33 -44.87
CA THR A 13 15.79 -10.09 -44.31
C THR A 13 15.80 -10.22 -42.78
N SER A 14 16.65 -9.45 -42.11
CA SER A 14 16.60 -9.31 -40.67
C SER A 14 15.33 -8.55 -40.32
N ALA A 15 14.25 -9.28 -40.06
CA ALA A 15 13.15 -8.72 -39.28
C ALA A 15 13.71 -8.45 -37.89
N HIS A 16 13.95 -7.17 -37.59
CA HIS A 16 14.13 -6.73 -36.22
C HIS A 16 12.97 -7.28 -35.39
N PRO A 17 13.21 -7.88 -34.20
CA PRO A 17 12.10 -8.15 -33.31
C PRO A 17 11.45 -6.80 -33.01
N VAL A 18 10.21 -6.63 -33.47
CA VAL A 18 9.37 -5.54 -33.00
C VAL A 18 9.27 -5.77 -31.50
N ASP A 19 9.88 -4.89 -30.71
CA ASP A 19 9.76 -4.90 -29.26
C ASP A 19 8.25 -4.97 -28.96
N LYS A 20 7.81 -6.11 -28.43
CA LYS A 20 6.46 -6.21 -27.91
C LYS A 20 6.40 -5.15 -26.80
N PRO A 21 5.40 -4.26 -26.79
CA PRO A 21 5.30 -3.28 -25.72
C PRO A 21 5.30 -4.03 -24.40
N VAL A 22 6.27 -3.70 -23.54
CA VAL A 22 6.39 -4.28 -22.19
C VAL A 22 5.08 -3.96 -21.48
N GLN A 23 4.26 -4.98 -21.23
CA GLN A 23 3.02 -4.80 -20.49
C GLN A 23 3.36 -4.46 -19.05
N VAL A 24 2.96 -3.26 -18.63
CA VAL A 24 3.10 -2.83 -17.25
C VAL A 24 1.95 -3.47 -16.45
N LEU A 25 2.31 -4.24 -15.43
CA LEU A 25 1.37 -4.98 -14.59
C LEU A 25 1.19 -4.28 -13.25
N GLY A 26 -0.05 -4.18 -12.78
CA GLY A 26 -0.41 -3.79 -11.42
C GLY A 26 -0.65 -5.00 -10.52
N ALA A 27 -1.37 -4.78 -9.42
CA ALA A 27 -1.69 -5.79 -8.43
C ALA A 27 -2.34 -7.05 -9.05
N GLY A 28 -1.87 -8.21 -8.59
CA GLY A 28 -2.27 -9.53 -9.07
C GLY A 28 -1.80 -9.84 -10.49
N GLY A 29 -0.80 -9.10 -11.03
CA GLY A 29 -0.32 -9.28 -12.39
C GLY A 29 -1.31 -8.82 -13.46
N LYS A 30 -2.26 -7.94 -13.10
CA LYS A 30 -3.26 -7.41 -14.02
C LYS A 30 -2.64 -6.36 -14.92
N VAL A 31 -2.99 -6.37 -16.20
CA VAL A 31 -2.61 -5.30 -17.14
C VAL A 31 -3.26 -4.01 -16.70
N LEU A 32 -2.46 -2.96 -16.51
CA LEU A 32 -2.97 -1.64 -16.15
C LEU A 32 -3.81 -1.08 -17.32
N PRO A 33 -4.92 -0.37 -17.02
CA PRO A 33 -5.68 0.30 -18.06
C PRO A 33 -4.81 1.35 -18.78
N ALA A 34 -5.29 1.85 -19.92
CA ALA A 34 -4.57 2.94 -20.58
C ALA A 34 -4.54 4.18 -19.67
N PRO A 35 -3.41 4.90 -19.59
CA PRO A 35 -3.34 6.15 -18.83
C PRO A 35 -4.38 7.15 -19.33
N TYR A 36 -5.00 7.88 -18.40
CA TYR A 36 -5.89 8.97 -18.74
C TYR A 36 -5.10 10.09 -19.45
N LYS A 37 -5.75 10.75 -20.39
CA LYS A 37 -5.21 11.95 -21.06
C LYS A 37 -6.21 13.07 -20.87
N SER A 38 -5.73 14.22 -20.42
CA SER A 38 -6.53 15.43 -20.25
C SER A 38 -7.33 15.74 -21.52
N SER A 39 -8.61 16.08 -21.32
CA SER A 39 -9.49 16.56 -22.38
C SER A 39 -9.29 18.05 -22.67
N GLY A 40 -8.56 18.76 -21.81
CA GLY A 40 -8.42 20.21 -21.82
C GLY A 40 -9.60 20.95 -21.17
N ASP A 41 -10.64 20.23 -20.73
CA ASP A 41 -11.75 20.75 -19.93
C ASP A 41 -11.54 20.39 -18.46
N GLU A 42 -11.27 21.40 -17.64
CA GLU A 42 -10.92 21.21 -16.22
C GLU A 42 -12.02 20.47 -15.43
N ALA A 43 -13.30 20.72 -15.74
CA ALA A 43 -14.40 20.07 -15.01
C ALA A 43 -14.52 18.59 -15.40
N LEU A 44 -14.38 18.27 -16.69
CA LEU A 44 -14.38 16.88 -17.16
C LEU A 44 -13.18 16.10 -16.62
N ASP A 45 -12.00 16.69 -16.62
CA ASP A 45 -10.76 16.07 -16.12
C ASP A 45 -10.86 15.84 -14.59
N THR A 46 -11.39 16.81 -13.85
CA THR A 46 -11.64 16.66 -12.41
C THR A 46 -12.66 15.56 -12.13
N MET A 47 -13.72 15.46 -12.92
CA MET A 47 -14.69 14.36 -12.80
C MET A 47 -14.04 13.01 -13.06
N ALA A 48 -13.10 12.91 -14.01
CA ALA A 48 -12.34 11.69 -14.24
C ALA A 48 -11.50 11.29 -13.01
N PHE A 49 -10.89 12.26 -12.32
CA PHE A 49 -10.24 12.00 -11.02
C PHE A 49 -11.21 11.45 -9.98
N LEU A 50 -12.38 12.09 -9.81
CA LEU A 50 -13.37 11.64 -8.84
C LEU A 50 -13.92 10.24 -9.16
N HIS A 51 -14.09 9.89 -10.43
CA HIS A 51 -14.42 8.53 -10.86
C HIS A 51 -13.27 7.55 -10.58
N MET A 52 -12.02 7.97 -10.76
CA MET A 52 -10.85 7.16 -10.38
C MET A 52 -10.85 6.83 -8.89
N LEU A 53 -11.24 7.78 -8.02
CA LEU A 53 -11.34 7.53 -6.57
C LEU A 53 -12.34 6.44 -6.18
N GLU A 54 -13.33 6.13 -7.03
CA GLU A 54 -14.23 4.99 -6.80
C GLU A 54 -13.46 3.68 -6.71
N GLN A 55 -12.34 3.56 -7.43
CA GLN A 55 -11.53 2.35 -7.43
C GLN A 55 -11.01 1.99 -6.03
N LEU A 56 -10.80 2.97 -5.15
CA LEU A 56 -10.41 2.74 -3.75
C LEU A 56 -11.52 2.09 -2.92
N LYS A 57 -12.79 2.26 -3.31
CA LYS A 57 -13.97 1.66 -2.65
C LYS A 57 -14.22 0.23 -3.09
N VAL A 58 -13.95 -0.07 -4.37
CA VAL A 58 -14.24 -1.38 -4.96
C VAL A 58 -13.07 -2.35 -4.87
N GLN A 59 -11.83 -1.83 -4.90
CA GLN A 59 -10.64 -2.66 -4.73
C GLN A 59 -10.51 -3.08 -3.27
N LYS A 60 -10.48 -4.40 -3.09
CA LYS A 60 -10.31 -5.04 -1.79
C LYS A 60 -8.82 -5.21 -1.51
N ARG A 61 -8.42 -5.09 -0.24
CA ARG A 61 -7.02 -5.27 0.14
C ARG A 61 -6.56 -6.69 -0.16
N SER A 62 -5.57 -6.80 -1.04
CA SER A 62 -5.08 -8.03 -1.67
C SER A 62 -4.55 -9.04 -0.66
N GLY A 63 -3.96 -8.55 0.45
CA GLY A 63 -3.44 -9.40 1.52
C GLY A 63 -4.53 -10.27 2.13
N TRP A 64 -5.69 -9.69 2.48
CA TRP A 64 -6.80 -10.40 3.09
C TRP A 64 -7.39 -11.47 2.17
N ILE A 65 -7.56 -11.14 0.89
CA ILE A 65 -8.11 -12.07 -0.12
C ILE A 65 -7.25 -13.33 -0.23
N ARG A 66 -5.92 -13.17 -0.21
CA ARG A 66 -4.97 -14.30 -0.29
C ARG A 66 -5.06 -15.25 0.89
N GLU A 67 -5.30 -14.71 2.08
CA GLU A 67 -5.49 -15.49 3.30
C GLU A 67 -6.92 -16.03 3.47
N GLY A 68 -7.77 -15.91 2.44
CA GLY A 68 -9.11 -16.48 2.41
C GLY A 68 -10.14 -15.71 3.25
N VAL A 69 -9.84 -14.47 3.63
CA VAL A 69 -10.81 -13.58 4.29
C VAL A 69 -11.95 -13.29 3.32
N ARG A 70 -13.18 -13.53 3.76
CA ARG A 70 -14.40 -13.20 3.01
C ARG A 70 -14.78 -11.75 3.25
N GLU A 71 -15.37 -11.10 2.23
CA GLU A 71 -15.80 -9.69 2.32
C GLU A 71 -14.72 -8.77 2.91
N ALA A 72 -13.50 -8.91 2.38
CA ALA A 72 -12.37 -8.08 2.79
C ALA A 72 -12.70 -6.58 2.63
N GLU A 73 -12.08 -5.76 3.48
CA GLU A 73 -12.21 -4.31 3.46
C GLU A 73 -11.66 -3.74 2.14
N SER A 74 -12.17 -2.59 1.75
CA SER A 74 -11.60 -1.81 0.65
C SER A 74 -10.39 -0.99 1.10
N ILE A 75 -9.60 -0.50 0.15
CA ILE A 75 -8.48 0.42 0.44
C ILE A 75 -9.01 1.69 1.12
N SER A 76 -10.18 2.17 0.71
CA SER A 76 -10.80 3.34 1.33
C SER A 76 -11.27 3.11 2.77
N ASP A 77 -11.65 1.87 3.14
CA ASP A 77 -12.02 1.54 4.53
C ASP A 77 -10.79 1.63 5.45
N HIS A 78 -9.66 1.08 4.99
CA HIS A 78 -8.36 1.15 5.66
C HIS A 78 -7.94 2.61 5.90
N MET A 79 -7.89 3.42 4.84
CA MET A 79 -7.52 4.84 4.94
C MET A 79 -8.48 5.63 5.85
N CYS A 80 -9.78 5.31 5.82
CA CYS A 80 -10.78 5.95 6.66
C CYS A 80 -10.49 5.69 8.15
N ARG A 81 -10.27 4.43 8.54
CA ARG A 81 -9.98 4.11 9.94
C ARG A 81 -8.65 4.69 10.39
N MET A 82 -7.62 4.70 9.54
CA MET A 82 -6.36 5.40 9.83
C MET A 82 -6.55 6.89 10.12
N ALA A 83 -7.37 7.58 9.31
CA ALA A 83 -7.67 9.00 9.51
C ALA A 83 -8.37 9.24 10.85
N LEU A 84 -9.29 8.36 11.25
CA LEU A 84 -9.92 8.40 12.58
C LEU A 84 -8.90 8.16 13.70
N MET A 85 -7.99 7.19 13.54
CA MET A 85 -6.94 6.89 14.51
C MET A 85 -5.95 8.05 14.68
N ALA A 86 -5.62 8.78 13.60
CA ALA A 86 -4.77 9.97 13.66
C ALA A 86 -5.36 11.04 14.59
N MET A 87 -6.68 11.22 14.59
CA MET A 87 -7.37 12.18 15.48
C MET A 87 -7.36 11.76 16.95
N MET A 88 -7.09 10.49 17.25
CA MET A 88 -7.02 9.97 18.62
C MET A 88 -5.63 10.12 19.25
N ILE A 89 -4.64 10.57 18.49
CA ILE A 89 -3.28 10.75 18.99
C ILE A 89 -3.26 11.91 19.99
N PRO A 90 -2.82 11.67 21.25
CA PRO A 90 -2.81 12.71 22.26
C PRO A 90 -1.79 13.79 21.90
N THR A 91 -2.16 15.04 22.16
CA THR A 91 -1.23 16.16 22.01
C THR A 91 -0.07 16.02 22.99
N ASP A 92 1.16 16.06 22.47
CA ASP A 92 2.39 16.12 23.24
C ASP A 92 3.04 17.50 23.04
N PRO A 93 3.01 18.41 24.03
CA PRO A 93 3.62 19.74 23.89
C PRO A 93 5.12 19.72 23.62
N LEU A 94 5.81 18.63 23.98
CA LEU A 94 7.26 18.46 23.74
C LEU A 94 7.55 17.92 22.34
N ARG A 95 6.56 17.29 21.70
CA ARG A 95 6.64 16.73 20.35
C ARG A 95 5.34 17.04 19.61
N PRO A 96 5.11 18.33 19.27
CA PRO A 96 3.90 18.72 18.58
C PRO A 96 3.82 18.03 17.22
N LEU A 97 2.63 17.53 16.89
CA LEU A 97 2.31 16.93 15.61
C LEU A 97 1.19 17.74 14.96
N ASP A 98 1.29 17.97 13.65
CA ASP A 98 0.18 18.49 12.86
C ASP A 98 -0.83 17.37 12.59
N ILE A 99 -1.79 17.19 13.50
CA ILE A 99 -2.84 16.16 13.38
C ILE A 99 -3.69 16.35 12.12
N PRO A 100 -4.16 17.56 11.76
CA PRO A 100 -4.81 17.78 10.47
C PRO A 100 -3.98 17.28 9.28
N ARG A 101 -2.66 17.52 9.27
CA ARG A 101 -1.77 16.98 8.23
C ARG A 101 -1.71 15.46 8.24
N CYS A 102 -1.63 14.83 9.40
CA CYS A 102 -1.65 13.36 9.54
C CYS A 102 -2.95 12.75 8.98
N VAL A 103 -4.10 13.38 9.28
CA VAL A 103 -5.42 12.97 8.77
C VAL A 103 -5.46 13.06 7.24
N MET A 104 -5.02 14.19 6.68
CA MET A 104 -4.96 14.35 5.22
C MET A 104 -4.00 13.36 4.57
N MET A 105 -2.84 13.09 5.18
CA MET A 105 -1.87 12.15 4.67
C MET A 105 -2.40 10.71 4.69
N ALA A 106 -3.08 10.30 5.76
CA ALA A 106 -3.72 8.98 5.83
C ALA A 106 -4.73 8.75 4.68
N LEU A 107 -5.46 9.80 4.27
CA LEU A 107 -6.42 9.74 3.16
C LEU A 107 -5.78 9.78 1.76
N VAL A 108 -4.47 10.03 1.66
CA VAL A 108 -3.76 10.24 0.39
C VAL A 108 -2.69 9.19 0.14
N HIS A 109 -2.15 8.54 1.18
CA HIS A 109 -0.96 7.71 1.05
C HIS A 109 -1.13 6.56 0.03
N ASP A 110 -2.27 5.86 0.05
CA ASP A 110 -2.60 4.79 -0.90
C ASP A 110 -3.43 5.27 -2.10
N LEU A 111 -3.47 6.57 -2.38
CA LEU A 111 -4.26 7.13 -3.49
C LEU A 111 -3.88 6.50 -4.83
N ALA A 112 -2.59 6.24 -5.05
CA ALA A 112 -2.05 5.59 -6.25
C ALA A 112 -2.66 4.20 -6.52
N GLU A 113 -3.05 3.49 -5.45
CA GLU A 113 -3.65 2.15 -5.55
C GLU A 113 -5.01 2.18 -6.26
N ALA A 114 -5.65 3.34 -6.39
CA ALA A 114 -6.82 3.52 -7.26
C ALA A 114 -6.55 3.06 -8.71
N TYR A 115 -5.30 3.14 -9.16
CA TYR A 115 -4.89 2.73 -10.50
C TYR A 115 -4.01 1.47 -10.49
N VAL A 116 -3.01 1.40 -9.61
CA VAL A 116 -2.06 0.26 -9.61
C VAL A 116 -2.59 -0.96 -8.85
N GLY A 117 -3.60 -0.78 -8.01
CA GLY A 117 -4.10 -1.76 -7.04
C GLY A 117 -3.18 -2.00 -5.85
N ASP A 118 -3.69 -2.69 -4.84
CA ASP A 118 -2.93 -3.06 -3.63
C ASP A 118 -1.88 -4.14 -3.97
N ILE A 119 -0.66 -3.70 -4.28
CA ILE A 119 0.50 -4.56 -4.58
C ILE A 119 1.13 -5.03 -3.26
N THR A 120 1.04 -6.33 -3.00
CA THR A 120 1.50 -6.94 -1.75
C THR A 120 2.93 -7.49 -1.86
N PRO A 121 3.68 -7.60 -0.73
CA PRO A 121 5.04 -8.18 -0.74
C PRO A 121 5.14 -9.58 -1.35
N VAL A 122 4.07 -10.39 -1.24
CA VAL A 122 4.01 -11.77 -1.76
C VAL A 122 4.05 -11.80 -3.30
N GLU A 123 3.78 -10.69 -3.98
CA GLU A 123 3.86 -10.59 -5.43
C GLU A 123 5.30 -10.54 -5.95
N GLY A 124 6.28 -10.32 -5.06
CA GLY A 124 7.69 -10.27 -5.44
C GLY A 124 8.04 -9.08 -6.35
N VAL A 125 7.14 -8.09 -6.48
CA VAL A 125 7.44 -6.83 -7.16
C VAL A 125 8.48 -6.08 -6.32
N PRO A 126 9.66 -5.76 -6.88
CA PRO A 126 10.68 -5.02 -6.13
C PRO A 126 10.14 -3.66 -5.65
N SER A 127 10.54 -3.24 -4.45
CA SER A 127 10.03 -1.99 -3.86
C SER A 127 10.21 -0.76 -4.74
N HIS A 128 11.32 -0.66 -5.48
CA HIS A 128 11.55 0.46 -6.40
C HIS A 128 10.59 0.43 -7.60
N VAL A 129 10.26 -0.76 -8.11
CA VAL A 129 9.29 -0.91 -9.21
C VAL A 129 7.89 -0.55 -8.73
N LYS A 130 7.48 -1.00 -7.53
CA LYS A 130 6.22 -0.60 -6.90
C LYS A 130 6.13 0.93 -6.78
N HIS A 131 7.16 1.56 -6.22
CA HIS A 131 7.22 3.01 -6.06
C HIS A 131 7.15 3.74 -7.42
N GLU A 132 7.88 3.29 -8.44
CA GLU A 132 7.80 3.89 -9.79
C GLU A 132 6.41 3.77 -10.41
N LEU A 133 5.67 2.68 -10.16
CA LEU A 133 4.30 2.51 -10.64
C LEU A 133 3.35 3.48 -9.94
N GLU A 134 3.48 3.59 -8.62
CA GLU A 134 2.66 4.49 -7.80
C GLU A 134 2.95 5.96 -8.11
N GLU A 135 4.22 6.32 -8.30
CA GLU A 135 4.63 7.66 -8.71
C GLU A 135 4.03 8.04 -10.08
N LYS A 136 4.09 7.13 -11.07
CA LYS A 136 3.46 7.36 -12.39
C LYS A 136 1.94 7.51 -12.29
N ALA A 137 1.29 6.76 -11.40
CA ALA A 137 -0.15 6.89 -11.17
C ALA A 137 -0.47 8.26 -10.55
N MET A 138 0.27 8.68 -9.53
CA MET A 138 0.14 10.00 -8.92
C MET A 138 0.38 11.11 -9.93
N ASP A 139 1.43 11.02 -10.75
CA ASP A 139 1.70 12.01 -11.78
C ASP A 139 0.57 12.10 -12.81
N SER A 140 -0.05 10.98 -13.19
CA SER A 140 -1.21 10.99 -14.07
C SER A 140 -2.41 11.69 -13.41
N PHE A 141 -2.72 11.39 -12.14
CA PHE A 141 -3.82 12.04 -11.43
C PHE A 141 -3.60 13.55 -11.33
N LEU A 142 -2.38 13.96 -11.01
CA LEU A 142 -2.04 15.33 -10.70
C LEU A 142 -1.85 16.19 -11.95
N ASN A 143 -1.23 15.66 -13.00
CA ASN A 143 -0.90 16.43 -14.21
C ASN A 143 -1.99 16.33 -15.28
N GLU A 144 -2.71 15.21 -15.39
CA GLU A 144 -3.73 15.02 -16.42
C GLU A 144 -5.13 15.32 -15.86
N MET A 145 -5.52 14.68 -14.75
CA MET A 145 -6.89 14.83 -14.24
C MET A 145 -7.08 16.10 -13.39
N LEU A 146 -6.07 16.51 -12.65
CA LEU A 146 -6.04 17.74 -11.84
C LEU A 146 -5.10 18.81 -12.43
N GLY A 147 -4.81 18.71 -13.73
CA GLY A 147 -3.84 19.56 -14.43
C GLY A 147 -4.21 21.04 -14.53
N GLY A 148 -5.52 21.33 -14.52
CA GLY A 148 -6.07 22.68 -14.65
C GLY A 148 -5.65 23.64 -13.53
N GLU A 149 -5.58 24.94 -13.85
CA GLU A 149 -5.09 25.96 -12.91
C GLU A 149 -6.01 26.11 -11.69
N GLY A 150 -7.32 25.87 -11.83
CA GLY A 150 -8.26 25.90 -10.72
C GLY A 150 -7.96 24.83 -9.65
N ASN A 151 -7.32 23.73 -10.04
CA ASN A 151 -6.95 22.63 -9.15
C ASN A 151 -5.55 22.74 -8.55
N LYS A 152 -4.78 23.79 -8.88
CA LYS A 152 -3.37 23.92 -8.50
C LYS A 152 -3.10 23.67 -7.02
N GLN A 153 -3.88 24.27 -6.12
CA GLN A 153 -3.69 24.09 -4.68
C GLN A 153 -4.00 22.67 -4.21
N ALA A 154 -5.01 22.02 -4.80
CA ALA A 154 -5.34 20.63 -4.48
C ALA A 154 -4.23 19.70 -4.97
N ARG A 155 -3.74 19.92 -6.20
CA ARG A 155 -2.63 19.18 -6.80
C ARG A 155 -1.36 19.27 -5.94
N GLU A 156 -0.96 20.47 -5.56
CA GLU A 156 0.22 20.71 -4.71
C GLU A 156 0.07 20.03 -3.33
N ARG A 157 -1.14 20.07 -2.75
CA ARG A 157 -1.43 19.42 -1.47
C ARG A 157 -1.30 17.90 -1.57
N PHE A 158 -1.92 17.27 -2.57
CA PHE A 158 -1.83 15.82 -2.76
C PHE A 158 -0.40 15.36 -2.99
N ARG A 159 0.34 16.05 -3.88
CA ARG A 159 1.75 15.77 -4.13
C ARG A 159 2.58 15.85 -2.85
N SER A 160 2.45 16.96 -2.11
CA SER A 160 3.20 17.19 -0.88
C SER A 160 2.92 16.11 0.18
N LEU A 161 1.68 15.68 0.35
CA LEU A 161 1.32 14.67 1.34
C LEU A 161 1.84 13.29 0.96
N TRP A 162 1.69 12.90 -0.32
CA TRP A 162 2.17 11.62 -0.82
C TRP A 162 3.70 11.53 -0.76
N ASP A 163 4.41 12.55 -1.23
CA ASP A 163 5.88 12.64 -1.16
C ASP A 163 6.39 12.52 0.28
N GLU A 164 5.73 13.20 1.21
CA GLU A 164 6.13 13.18 2.60
C GLU A 164 5.94 11.79 3.22
N TYR A 165 4.81 11.12 2.92
CA TYR A 165 4.57 9.75 3.35
C TYR A 165 5.63 8.80 2.81
N GLU A 166 5.90 8.85 1.50
CA GLU A 166 6.88 7.96 0.86
C GLU A 166 8.30 8.18 1.39
N ALA A 167 8.69 9.43 1.62
CA ALA A 167 10.01 9.77 2.14
C ALA A 167 10.22 9.29 3.59
N ARG A 168 9.15 9.24 4.41
CA ARG A 168 9.16 8.84 5.83
C ARG A 168 10.17 9.60 6.70
N GLN A 169 10.31 10.91 6.46
CA GLN A 169 11.32 11.74 7.14
C GLN A 169 10.75 12.59 8.27
N THR A 170 9.50 13.02 8.14
CA THR A 170 8.83 13.90 9.12
C THR A 170 8.23 13.10 10.29
N PRO A 171 8.04 13.73 11.46
CA PRO A 171 7.28 13.12 12.56
C PRO A 171 5.89 12.64 12.14
N GLU A 172 5.19 13.44 11.32
CA GLU A 172 3.86 13.15 10.78
C GLU A 172 3.88 11.91 9.87
N SER A 173 4.78 11.83 8.89
CA SER A 173 4.87 10.65 8.00
C SER A 173 5.23 9.36 8.73
N LYS A 174 6.11 9.45 9.73
CA LYS A 174 6.44 8.30 10.58
C LYS A 174 5.24 7.85 11.41
N LEU A 175 4.49 8.79 11.98
CA LEU A 175 3.25 8.48 12.69
C LEU A 175 2.23 7.82 11.77
N VAL A 176 2.00 8.37 10.57
CA VAL A 176 1.03 7.79 9.62
C VAL A 176 1.47 6.41 9.16
N LYS A 177 2.78 6.15 9.03
CA LYS A 177 3.27 4.79 8.75
C LYS A 177 3.04 3.82 9.90
N ASP A 178 3.18 4.28 11.14
CA ASP A 178 2.82 3.47 12.31
C ASP A 178 1.32 3.20 12.38
N LEU A 179 0.49 4.18 12.03
CA LEU A 179 -0.97 4.02 11.92
C LEU A 179 -1.34 2.97 10.88
N ASP A 180 -0.75 3.00 9.69
CA ASP A 180 -0.93 1.98 8.65
C ASP A 180 -0.64 0.56 9.19
N ARG A 181 0.51 0.40 9.86
CA ARG A 181 0.93 -0.88 10.45
C ARG A 181 0.00 -1.38 11.56
N ILE A 182 -0.39 -0.51 12.50
CA ILE A 182 -1.24 -0.94 13.62
C ILE A 182 -2.69 -1.17 13.17
N GLU A 183 -3.16 -0.43 12.17
CA GLU A 183 -4.49 -0.61 11.58
C GLU A 183 -4.58 -1.98 10.89
N LEU A 184 -3.56 -2.36 10.13
CA LEU A 184 -3.45 -3.69 9.51
C LEU A 184 -3.52 -4.81 10.57
N ALA A 185 -2.73 -4.69 11.65
CA ALA A 185 -2.74 -5.67 12.72
C ALA A 185 -4.08 -5.72 13.47
N LEU A 186 -4.72 -4.56 13.68
CA LEU A 186 -6.04 -4.48 14.30
C LEU A 186 -7.09 -5.17 13.45
N GLN A 187 -7.10 -4.92 12.14
CA GLN A 187 -8.02 -5.57 11.22
C GLN A 187 -7.84 -7.09 11.17
N ALA A 188 -6.59 -7.57 11.26
CA ALA A 188 -6.31 -9.01 11.36
C ALA A 188 -7.02 -9.63 12.58
N VAL A 189 -6.99 -8.97 13.75
CA VAL A 189 -7.71 -9.45 14.94
C VAL A 189 -9.23 -9.43 14.71
N GLU A 190 -9.78 -8.40 14.06
CA GLU A 190 -11.22 -8.35 13.76
C GLU A 190 -11.66 -9.48 12.82
N TYR A 191 -10.86 -9.82 11.82
CA TYR A 191 -11.12 -10.98 10.96
C TYR A 191 -10.95 -12.30 11.68
N GLU A 192 -9.91 -12.45 12.50
CA GLU A 192 -9.74 -13.64 13.34
C GLU A 192 -10.92 -13.82 14.29
N ARG A 193 -11.53 -12.75 14.83
CA ARG A 193 -12.73 -12.80 15.67
C ARG A 193 -13.97 -13.22 14.90
N SER A 194 -14.22 -12.58 13.76
CA SER A 194 -15.50 -12.66 13.04
C SER A 194 -15.57 -13.78 12.01
N GLN A 195 -14.42 -14.33 11.60
CA GLN A 195 -14.34 -15.33 10.53
C GLN A 195 -13.56 -16.57 10.96
N ASP A 196 -13.89 -17.69 10.33
CA ASP A 196 -13.13 -18.94 10.46
C ASP A 196 -11.94 -18.92 9.50
N VAL A 197 -10.99 -18.03 9.81
CA VAL A 197 -9.68 -17.98 9.16
C VAL A 197 -8.66 -18.70 10.04
N GLN A 198 -7.59 -19.17 9.42
CA GLN A 198 -6.44 -19.66 10.19
C GLN A 198 -5.74 -18.47 10.87
N SER A 199 -4.47 -18.62 11.21
CA SER A 199 -3.73 -17.52 11.81
C SER A 199 -3.31 -16.49 10.76
N LEU A 200 -3.57 -15.22 11.05
CA LEU A 200 -3.11 -14.08 10.26
C LEU A 200 -1.76 -13.55 10.79
N ASN A 201 -0.91 -14.42 11.36
CA ASN A 201 0.41 -14.09 11.90
C ASN A 201 1.29 -13.22 10.98
N PRO A 202 1.36 -13.47 9.65
CA PRO A 202 2.23 -12.67 8.77
C PRO A 202 1.97 -11.16 8.83
N PHE A 203 0.72 -10.73 9.08
CA PHE A 203 0.36 -9.32 9.19
C PHE A 203 0.87 -8.66 10.49
N PHE A 204 1.23 -9.45 11.50
CA PHE A 204 1.86 -8.96 12.73
C PHE A 204 3.38 -8.88 12.55
N SER A 205 4.00 -9.93 12.00
CA SER A 205 5.45 -10.04 11.87
C SER A 205 6.06 -8.92 11.03
N GLY A 206 5.40 -8.50 9.96
CA GLY A 206 5.85 -7.39 9.10
C GLY A 206 5.54 -5.99 9.64
N SER A 207 4.75 -5.87 10.71
CA SER A 207 4.16 -4.60 11.14
C SER A 207 4.59 -4.20 12.55
N ILE A 208 4.28 -5.05 13.53
CA ILE A 208 4.43 -4.74 14.95
C ILE A 208 5.87 -4.42 15.37
N PRO A 209 6.90 -5.19 14.95
CA PRO A 209 8.28 -4.92 15.35
C PRO A 209 8.78 -3.54 14.91
N HIS A 210 8.19 -2.95 13.87
CA HIS A 210 8.65 -1.70 13.28
C HIS A 210 7.96 -0.45 13.83
N LEU A 211 7.02 -0.59 14.77
CA LEU A 211 6.33 0.56 15.36
C LEU A 211 7.30 1.46 16.14
N GLU A 212 7.22 2.78 15.95
CA GLU A 212 8.14 3.77 16.54
C GLU A 212 7.46 4.61 17.62
N HIS A 213 6.25 5.07 17.37
CA HIS A 213 5.54 6.04 18.20
C HIS A 213 5.07 5.41 19.52
N PRO A 214 5.39 6.01 20.70
CA PRO A 214 5.10 5.39 22.00
C PRO A 214 3.62 5.06 22.24
N THR A 215 2.70 5.92 21.80
CA THR A 215 1.27 5.65 21.93
C THR A 215 0.84 4.45 21.09
N ILE A 216 1.38 4.32 19.88
CA ILE A 216 1.03 3.23 18.97
C ILE A 216 1.60 1.90 19.48
N ARG A 217 2.83 1.92 20.03
CA ARG A 217 3.41 0.73 20.70
C ARG A 217 2.52 0.23 21.84
N LYS A 218 1.98 1.13 22.66
CA LYS A 218 1.03 0.75 23.71
C LYS A 218 -0.26 0.15 23.16
N TRP A 219 -0.81 0.70 22.07
CA TRP A 219 -1.97 0.10 21.40
C TRP A 219 -1.65 -1.31 20.88
N ALA A 220 -0.47 -1.51 20.32
CA ALA A 220 0.00 -2.81 19.86
C ALA A 220 0.17 -3.82 21.00
N GLU A 221 0.72 -3.41 22.15
CA GLU A 221 0.83 -4.25 23.35
C GLU A 221 -0.55 -4.77 23.78
N THR A 222 -1.53 -3.87 23.91
CA THR A 222 -2.92 -4.21 24.24
C THR A 222 -3.55 -5.13 23.20
N LEU A 223 -3.39 -4.83 21.91
CA LEU A 223 -3.95 -5.64 20.83
C LEU A 223 -3.39 -7.07 20.84
N LEU A 224 -2.09 -7.22 21.10
CA LEU A 224 -1.46 -8.54 21.23
C LEU A 224 -1.99 -9.31 22.45
N GLU A 225 -2.31 -8.64 23.55
CA GLU A 225 -2.98 -9.27 24.70
C GLU A 225 -4.39 -9.76 24.34
N GLU A 226 -5.17 -8.93 23.65
CA GLU A 226 -6.50 -9.29 23.18
C GLU A 226 -6.47 -10.49 22.24
N ARG A 227 -5.51 -10.51 21.30
CA ARG A 227 -5.31 -11.61 20.36
C ARG A 227 -4.90 -12.90 21.08
N ARG A 228 -3.97 -12.82 22.05
CA ARG A 228 -3.59 -13.97 22.88
C ARG A 228 -4.79 -14.56 23.62
N ALA A 229 -5.63 -13.72 24.20
CA ALA A 229 -6.85 -14.15 24.88
C ALA A 229 -7.83 -14.83 23.91
N LEU A 230 -8.01 -14.27 22.71
CA LEU A 230 -8.84 -14.85 21.65
C LEU A 230 -8.38 -16.28 21.30
N TRP A 231 -7.10 -16.47 20.97
CA TRP A 231 -6.59 -17.79 20.59
C TRP A 231 -6.55 -18.78 21.76
N ALA A 232 -6.31 -18.31 22.98
CA ALA A 232 -6.41 -19.14 24.18
C ALA A 232 -7.84 -19.66 24.40
N SER A 233 -8.86 -18.82 24.19
CA SER A 233 -10.27 -19.23 24.28
C SER A 233 -10.66 -20.31 23.25
N ARG A 234 -9.88 -20.44 22.17
CA ARG A 234 -10.03 -21.45 21.11
C ARG A 234 -9.14 -22.69 21.34
N GLY A 235 -8.47 -22.79 22.48
CA GLY A 235 -7.55 -23.90 22.79
C GLY A 235 -6.24 -23.87 21.97
N ARG A 236 -5.91 -22.74 21.33
CA ARG A 236 -4.73 -22.57 20.46
C ARG A 236 -3.64 -21.70 21.07
N ALA A 237 -3.60 -21.58 22.41
CA ALA A 237 -2.65 -20.73 23.13
C ALA A 237 -1.17 -21.03 22.83
N GLU A 238 -0.81 -22.31 22.67
CA GLU A 238 0.57 -22.71 22.35
C GLU A 238 0.96 -22.32 20.92
N GLN A 239 0.07 -22.55 19.95
CA GLN A 239 0.31 -22.16 18.56
C GLN A 239 0.45 -20.64 18.41
N GLU A 240 -0.36 -19.87 19.13
CA GLU A 240 -0.27 -18.41 19.15
C GLU A 240 1.08 -17.95 19.72
N ARG A 241 1.52 -18.53 20.84
CA ARG A 241 2.81 -18.23 21.46
C ARG A 241 3.98 -18.55 20.52
N GLN A 242 3.96 -19.70 19.86
CA GLN A 242 5.02 -20.09 18.91
C GLN A 242 5.01 -19.20 17.66
N GLY A 243 3.82 -18.88 17.16
CA GLY A 243 3.65 -18.11 15.93
C GLY A 243 4.12 -16.65 16.01
N LEU A 244 4.17 -16.08 17.22
CA LEU A 244 4.66 -14.73 17.50
C LEU A 244 5.88 -14.74 18.43
N GLU A 245 6.63 -15.85 18.50
CA GLU A 245 7.78 -15.94 19.40
C GLU A 245 8.80 -14.82 19.10
N GLY A 246 9.18 -14.07 20.13
CA GLY A 246 10.13 -12.95 20.02
C GLY A 246 9.55 -11.66 19.40
N LEU A 247 8.27 -11.65 18.99
CA LEU A 247 7.62 -10.45 18.47
C LEU A 247 7.24 -9.51 19.61
N ALA A 248 7.73 -8.28 19.55
CA ALA A 248 7.35 -7.20 20.45
C ALA A 248 7.35 -5.84 19.72
N PRO A 249 6.48 -4.89 20.11
CA PRO A 249 6.40 -3.59 19.48
C PRO A 249 7.73 -2.83 19.55
N GLY A 250 8.25 -2.40 18.40
CA GLY A 250 9.49 -1.63 18.33
C GLY A 250 10.78 -2.40 18.53
N CYS A 251 10.75 -3.74 18.41
CA CYS A 251 11.93 -4.59 18.53
C CYS A 251 12.67 -4.84 17.20
N ALA A 252 12.25 -4.24 16.08
CA ALA A 252 13.01 -4.30 14.84
C ALA A 252 14.39 -3.67 15.04
N VAL A 253 15.44 -4.49 14.88
CA VAL A 253 16.81 -4.00 14.70
C VAL A 253 16.92 -3.53 13.26
N ASP A 254 17.42 -2.32 13.02
CA ASP A 254 17.56 -1.73 11.68
C ASP A 254 18.10 -2.75 10.66
N ALA A 255 17.22 -3.32 9.84
CA ALA A 255 17.62 -4.05 8.67
C ALA A 255 18.21 -3.00 7.72
N LYS A 256 19.53 -3.05 7.54
CA LYS A 256 20.28 -2.13 6.68
C LYS A 256 19.57 -1.96 5.32
N LYS A 257 19.49 -0.67 4.93
CA LYS A 257 19.06 -0.14 3.63
C LYS A 257 19.39 -1.01 2.43
#